data_AF-M0ZSH8-F1
#
_entry.id   AF-M0ZSH8-F1
#
_cell.length_a   1.000
_cell.length_b   1.000
_cell.length_c   1.000
_cell.angle_alpha   90.00
_cell.angle_beta   90.00
_cell.angle_gamma   90.00
#
_symmetry.space_group_name_H-M   'P 1'
#
loop_
_entity.id
_entity.type
_entity.pdbx_description
1 polymer ?
#
loop_
_entity_poly.entity_id
_entity_poly.type
_entity_poly.pdbx_seq_one_letter_code
_entity_poly.pdbx_strand_id
1 'polypeptide(L)'
;MNRLDLAKKAVDSAEKRLRVDQWPEYYDTRYGKFTGKQARLYQTWTIAGFLTSKMLLENPETASLLFWEEDYDLLEICVCALKKSGRKKCSRGAAKSQILV
;
A
#
# COMPACT_ATOMS: atom_id res chain seq x y z
N MET A 1 4.64 -7.62 6.27
CA MET A 1 5.51 -6.56 6.83
C MET A 1 4.99 -6.17 8.21
N ASN A 2 5.68 -6.51 9.31
CA ASN A 2 5.19 -6.29 10.69
C ASN A 2 5.86 -5.08 11.38
N ARG A 3 5.79 -3.89 10.76
CA ARG A 3 6.47 -2.66 11.20
C ARG A 3 5.48 -1.60 11.70
N LEU A 4 4.66 -2.00 12.68
CA LEU A 4 3.62 -1.14 13.25
C LEU A 4 4.20 0.12 13.94
N ASP A 5 5.44 0.04 14.42
CA ASP A 5 6.20 1.16 15.00
C ASP A 5 6.29 2.36 14.05
N LEU A 6 6.58 2.09 12.78
CA LEU A 6 6.72 3.13 11.76
C LEU A 6 5.39 3.76 11.41
N ALA A 7 4.34 2.94 11.26
CA ALA A 7 2.99 3.41 10.96
C ALA A 7 2.46 4.30 12.09
N LYS A 8 2.63 3.87 13.35
CA LYS A 8 2.26 4.68 14.52
C LYS A 8 2.98 6.02 14.55
N LYS A 9 4.30 6.03 14.34
CA LYS A 9 5.09 7.26 14.28
C LYS A 9 4.59 8.23 13.19
N ALA A 10 4.21 7.72 12.02
CA ALA A 10 3.68 8.53 10.94
C ALA A 10 2.31 9.15 11.30
N VAL A 11 1.40 8.34 11.84
CA VAL A 11 0.07 8.80 12.27
C VAL A 11 0.16 9.82 13.41
N ASP A 12 1.00 9.58 14.42
CA ASP A 12 1.24 10.51 15.52
C ASP A 12 1.83 11.86 15.05
N SER A 13 2.65 11.84 14.00
CA SER A 13 3.18 13.05 13.38
C SER A 13 2.10 13.83 12.62
N ALA A 14 1.22 13.12 11.90
CA ALA A 14 0.14 13.73 11.13
C ALA A 14 -0.93 14.34 12.05
N GLU A 15 -1.31 13.64 13.12
CA GLU A 15 -2.34 14.05 14.09
C GLU A 15 -2.05 15.40 14.74
N LYS A 16 -0.77 15.71 14.99
CA LYS A 16 -0.33 16.99 15.56
C LYS A 16 -0.66 18.19 14.68
N ARG A 17 -0.78 17.99 13.36
CA ARG A 17 -0.81 19.08 12.38
C ARG A 17 -2.07 19.11 11.53
N LEU A 18 -2.56 17.96 11.05
CA LEU A 18 -3.64 17.90 10.07
C LEU A 18 -4.89 18.66 10.51
N ARG A 19 -5.30 18.53 11.78
CA ARG A 19 -6.45 19.26 12.33
C ARG A 19 -6.20 20.76 12.40
N VAL A 20 -5.00 21.18 12.81
CA VAL A 20 -4.61 22.60 12.95
C VAL A 20 -4.55 23.27 11.59
N ASP A 21 -4.02 22.55 10.58
CA ASP A 21 -3.86 23.03 9.21
C ASP A 21 -5.15 22.86 8.37
N GLN A 22 -6.28 22.51 8.99
CA GLN A 22 -7.60 22.35 8.35
C GLN A 22 -7.64 21.30 7.21
N TRP A 23 -6.94 20.18 7.41
CA TRP A 23 -6.95 19.02 6.52
C TRP A 23 -6.59 19.35 5.05
N PRO A 24 -5.36 19.85 4.81
CA PRO A 24 -4.96 20.24 3.47
C PRO A 24 -4.80 19.01 2.55
N GLU A 25 -4.94 19.24 1.25
CA GLU A 25 -4.75 18.22 0.23
C GLU A 25 -3.31 17.71 0.16
N TYR A 26 -2.32 18.59 0.30
CA TYR A 26 -0.91 18.24 0.28
C TYR A 26 -0.04 19.29 1.01
N TYR A 27 1.20 18.92 1.32
CA TYR A 27 2.22 19.79 1.90
C TYR A 27 3.38 19.98 0.91
N ASP A 28 3.97 21.17 0.88
CA ASP A 28 5.13 21.51 0.05
C ASP A 28 6.45 21.40 0.83
N THR A 29 7.56 21.47 0.09
CA THR A 29 8.96 21.42 0.55
C THR A 29 9.49 20.02 0.90
N ARG A 30 10.83 19.89 0.95
CA ARG A 30 11.54 18.64 1.28
C ARG A 30 11.07 17.96 2.56
N TYR A 31 10.59 18.75 3.53
CA TYR A 31 10.18 18.27 4.85
C TYR A 31 8.68 18.44 5.12
N GLY A 32 7.87 18.84 4.13
CA GLY A 32 6.43 19.05 4.34
C GLY A 32 6.11 20.13 5.38
N LYS A 33 6.96 21.16 5.52
CA LYS A 33 6.80 22.17 6.57
C LYS A 33 5.65 23.13 6.29
N PHE A 34 5.37 23.42 5.02
CA PHE A 34 4.34 24.37 4.63
C PHE A 34 3.18 23.65 3.95
N THR A 35 1.96 24.10 4.21
CA THR A 35 0.78 23.69 3.45
C THR A 35 0.99 24.02 1.98
N GLY A 36 0.55 23.13 1.09
CA GLY A 36 0.77 23.28 -0.35
C GLY A 36 0.23 24.60 -0.89
N LYS A 37 0.96 25.23 -1.81
CA LYS A 37 0.61 26.56 -2.34
C LYS A 37 -0.81 26.64 -2.92
N GLN A 38 -1.30 25.56 -3.50
CA GLN A 38 -2.66 25.44 -4.06
C GLN A 38 -3.45 24.32 -3.38
N ALA A 39 -3.06 23.92 -2.16
CA ALA A 39 -3.74 22.86 -1.44
C ALA A 39 -5.17 23.28 -1.08
N ARG A 40 -6.14 22.46 -1.46
CA ARG A 40 -7.52 22.60 -0.99
C ARG A 40 -7.60 22.16 0.48
N LEU A 41 -8.42 22.86 1.26
CA LEU A 41 -8.70 22.53 2.66
C LEU A 41 -9.86 21.55 2.77
N TYR A 42 -9.94 20.84 3.89
CA TYR A 42 -10.97 19.82 4.16
C TYR A 42 -11.04 18.74 3.08
N GLN A 43 -9.88 18.34 2.59
CA GLN A 43 -9.80 17.40 1.50
C GLN A 43 -10.18 15.98 1.96
N THR A 44 -11.17 15.38 1.29
CA THR A 44 -11.80 14.12 1.70
C THR A 44 -10.81 12.98 1.90
N TRP A 45 -9.88 12.78 0.96
CA TRP A 45 -8.91 11.69 1.05
C TRP A 45 -7.88 11.85 2.17
N THR A 46 -7.64 13.07 2.65
CA THR A 46 -6.70 13.37 3.73
C THR A 46 -7.34 12.95 5.04
N ILE A 47 -8.62 13.31 5.20
CA ILE A 47 -9.44 12.92 6.36
C ILE A 47 -9.64 11.39 6.35
N ALA A 48 -10.12 10.83 5.24
CA ALA A 48 -10.39 9.41 5.11
C ALA A 48 -9.12 8.58 5.30
N GLY A 49 -8.00 8.95 4.67
CA GLY A 49 -6.72 8.26 4.84
C GLY A 49 -6.21 8.29 6.27
N PHE A 50 -6.35 9.41 6.98
CA PHE A 50 -5.98 9.51 8.40
C PHE A 50 -6.84 8.59 9.28
N LEU A 51 -8.16 8.61 9.10
CA LEU A 51 -9.09 7.75 9.85
C LEU A 51 -8.83 6.27 9.58
N THR A 52 -8.73 5.88 8.31
CA THR A 52 -8.40 4.51 7.92
C THR A 52 -7.08 4.07 8.54
N SER A 53 -6.05 4.93 8.55
CA SER A 53 -4.76 4.60 9.17
C SER A 53 -4.87 4.33 10.68
N LYS A 54 -5.71 5.06 11.41
CA LYS A 54 -6.00 4.80 12.83
C LYS A 54 -6.72 3.46 13.02
N MET A 55 -7.74 3.18 12.21
CA MET A 55 -8.49 1.92 12.27
C MET A 55 -7.60 0.71 11.95
N LEU A 56 -6.71 0.82 10.96
CA LEU A 56 -5.74 -0.24 10.63
C LEU A 56 -4.73 -0.47 11.76
N LEU A 57 -4.33 0.58 12.50
CA LEU A 57 -3.46 0.43 13.67
C LEU A 57 -4.17 -0.22 14.87
N GLU A 58 -5.47 0.04 15.04
CA GLU A 58 -6.29 -0.57 16.07
C GLU A 58 -6.55 -2.05 15.81
N ASN A 59 -6.77 -2.42 14.54
CA ASN A 59 -6.96 -3.81 14.13
C ASN A 59 -6.11 -4.15 12.89
N PRO A 60 -4.83 -4.53 13.06
CA PRO A 60 -3.91 -4.82 11.95
C PRO A 60 -4.39 -5.90 10.98
N GLU A 61 -5.18 -6.87 11.45
CA GLU A 61 -5.71 -7.95 10.61
C GLU A 61 -6.62 -7.42 9.48
N THR A 62 -7.26 -6.26 9.67
CA THR A 62 -8.11 -5.65 8.63
C THR A 62 -7.31 -5.20 7.41
N ALA A 63 -6.00 -5.01 7.53
CA ALA A 63 -5.15 -4.68 6.39
C ALA A 63 -5.12 -5.81 5.33
N SER A 64 -5.35 -7.06 5.73
CA SER A 64 -5.44 -8.22 4.82
C SER A 64 -6.52 -8.08 3.75
N LEU A 65 -7.53 -7.23 3.98
CA LEU A 65 -8.57 -6.95 3.00
C LEU A 65 -8.08 -6.08 1.82
N LEU A 66 -6.91 -5.45 1.97
CA LEU A 66 -6.36 -4.48 1.00
C LEU A 66 -5.23 -5.07 0.15
N PHE A 67 -4.76 -6.27 0.46
CA PHE A 67 -3.70 -6.92 -0.29
C PHE A 67 -3.97 -8.41 -0.45
N TRP A 68 -3.41 -8.99 -1.49
CA TRP A 68 -3.39 -10.44 -1.67
C TRP A 68 -2.00 -10.96 -1.33
N GLU A 69 -1.94 -12.20 -0.84
CA GLU A 69 -0.67 -12.91 -0.75
C GLU A 69 -0.10 -13.12 -2.15
N GLU A 70 1.22 -13.01 -2.27
CA GLU A 70 1.90 -13.31 -3.52
C GLU A 70 1.72 -14.79 -3.83
N ASP A 71 1.17 -15.09 -5.01
CA ASP A 71 1.11 -16.45 -5.53
C ASP A 71 2.48 -16.83 -6.10
N TYR A 72 3.26 -17.53 -5.29
CA TYR A 72 4.61 -17.97 -5.65
C TYR A 72 4.59 -19.00 -6.80
N ASP A 73 3.54 -19.81 -6.92
CA ASP A 73 3.40 -20.80 -8.01
C ASP A 73 3.17 -20.09 -9.35
N LEU A 74 2.38 -19.01 -9.35
CA LEU A 74 2.22 -18.14 -10.51
C LEU A 74 3.53 -17.43 -10.89
N LEU A 75 4.29 -16.94 -9.90
CA LEU A 75 5.60 -16.31 -10.10
C LEU A 75 6.63 -17.30 -10.68
N GLU A 76 6.66 -18.55 -10.24
CA GLU A 76 7.57 -19.58 -10.78
C GLU A 76 7.34 -19.87 -12.27
N ILE A 77 6.07 -19.86 -12.71
CA ILE A 77 5.71 -19.98 -14.13
C ILE A 77 6.26 -18.78 -14.93
N CYS A 78 6.22 -17.57 -14.36
CA CYS A 78 6.72 -16.35 -15.00
C CYS A 78 8.25 -16.22 -15.00
N VAL A 79 8.95 -16.69 -13.96
CA VAL A 79 10.43 -16.60 -13.85
C VAL A 79 11.14 -17.46 -14.91
N CYS A 80 10.49 -18.53 -15.39
CA CYS A 80 10.99 -19.33 -16.50
C CYS A 80 11.09 -18.53 -17.82
N ALA A 81 10.33 -17.44 -17.99
CA ALA A 81 10.42 -16.54 -19.15
C ALA A 81 11.56 -15.51 -19.05
N LEU A 82 12.08 -15.23 -17.84
CA LEU A 82 13.04 -14.15 -17.59
C LEU A 82 14.51 -14.60 -17.59
N LYS A 83 14.81 -15.89 -17.45
CA LYS A 83 16.18 -16.40 -17.58
C LYS A 83 16.52 -16.59 -19.06
N LYS A 84 17.30 -15.65 -19.62
CA LYS A 84 17.96 -15.76 -20.95
C LYS A 84 19.07 -16.85 -20.96
N SER A 85 18.79 -18.07 -20.50
CA SER A 85 19.64 -19.23 -20.79
C SER A 85 18.87 -20.15 -21.72
N GLY A 86 19.41 -20.35 -22.91
CA GLY A 86 18.77 -21.12 -23.98
C GLY A 86 18.19 -22.45 -23.49
N ARG A 87 16.95 -22.68 -23.88
CA ARG A 87 16.27 -23.98 -24.00
C ARG A 87 16.12 -24.74 -22.67
N LYS A 88 15.02 -24.46 -21.95
CA LYS A 88 14.40 -25.45 -21.06
C LYS A 88 12.98 -25.74 -21.53
N LYS A 89 12.69 -27.03 -21.79
CA LYS A 89 11.33 -27.53 -22.00
C LYS A 89 10.56 -27.26 -20.71
N CYS A 90 9.77 -26.20 -20.67
CA CYS A 90 8.75 -26.07 -19.64
C CYS A 90 7.71 -27.16 -19.95
N SER A 91 7.63 -28.18 -19.10
CA SER A 91 6.53 -29.13 -19.14
C SER A 91 5.25 -28.32 -18.96
N ARG A 92 4.44 -28.21 -20.03
CA ARG A 92 3.08 -27.65 -20.02
C ARG A 92 2.15 -28.57 -19.20
N GLY A 93 2.48 -28.83 -17.94
CA GLY A 93 1.75 -29.73 -17.06
C GLY A 93 0.73 -29.02 -16.17
N ALA A 94 0.89 -27.71 -15.92
CA ALA A 94 0.10 -27.00 -14.93
C ALA A 94 -0.88 -25.94 -15.49
N ALA A 95 -1.07 -25.87 -16.82
CA ALA A 95 -2.15 -25.07 -17.41
C ALA A 95 -3.50 -25.83 -17.42
N LYS A 96 -3.84 -26.49 -16.31
CA LYS A 96 -5.23 -26.85 -16.02
C LYS A 96 -5.73 -25.83 -15.01
N SER A 97 -6.20 -24.71 -15.53
CA SER A 97 -7.09 -23.81 -14.82
C SER A 97 -8.28 -24.60 -14.27
N GLN A 98 -8.26 -24.94 -12.99
CA GLN A 98 -9.50 -25.23 -12.26
C GLN A 98 -10.08 -23.89 -11.83
N ILE A 99 -10.76 -23.23 -12.78
CA ILE A 99 -11.78 -22.26 -12.43
C ILE A 99 -12.99 -23.12 -12.05
N LEU A 100 -13.18 -23.37 -10.75
CA LEU A 100 -14.43 -23.90 -10.23
C LEU A 100 -15.39 -22.70 -10.08
N VAL A 101 -16.43 -22.69 -10.92
CA VAL A 101 -17.66 -21.92 -10.69
C VAL A 101 -18.51 -22.68 -9.69
#